data_AF-A0A7G8TD94-F1
#
_entry.id   AF-A0A7G8TD94-F1
#
_cell.length_a   1.000
_cell.length_b   1.000
_cell.length_c   1.000
_cell.angle_alpha   90.00
_cell.angle_beta   90.00
_cell.angle_gamma   90.00
#
_symmetry.space_group_name_H-M   'P 1'
#
loop_
_entity.id
_entity.type
_entity.pdbx_description
1 polymer ?
#
loop_
_entity_poly.entity_id
_entity_poly.type
_entity_poly.pdbx_seq_one_letter_code
_entity_poly.pdbx_strand_id
1 'polypeptide(L)'
;MYEIMRLAKEKLNQEEKDFSGGQKEKVIYKEVSQALQSFCENERFARAVIENPKTLSDCCKSVFSGWSGTGISDLEVYKRAAGFYFPQATVRFHMEICLDAKDSGSSAGGEIISLLDLI
;
A
#
# COMPACT_ATOMS: atom_id res chain seq x y z
N MET A 1 -23.08 -1.02 -4.87
CA MET A 1 -21.70 -1.42 -5.20
C MET A 1 -20.70 -0.37 -4.72
N TYR A 2 -20.81 0.90 -5.14
CA TYR A 2 -19.93 2.01 -4.71
C TYR A 2 -19.94 2.33 -3.21
N GLU A 3 -21.01 1.98 -2.48
CA GLU A 3 -21.15 2.33 -1.07
C GLU A 3 -20.10 1.68 -0.17
N ILE A 4 -19.76 0.40 -0.40
CA ILE A 4 -18.74 -0.31 0.37
C ILE A 4 -17.37 0.35 0.18
N MET A 5 -17.03 0.73 -1.06
CA MET A 5 -15.77 1.40 -1.36
C MET A 5 -15.68 2.77 -0.67
N ARG A 6 -16.80 3.53 -0.67
CA ARG A 6 -16.90 4.82 0.02
C ARG A 6 -16.71 4.67 1.53
N LEU A 7 -17.45 3.75 2.16
CA LEU A 7 -17.38 3.51 3.61
C LEU A 7 -15.99 3.04 4.05
N ALA A 8 -15.33 2.20 3.26
CA ALA A 8 -13.96 1.76 3.54
C ALA A 8 -12.97 2.94 3.51
N LYS A 9 -13.07 3.82 2.49
CA LYS A 9 -12.25 5.04 2.41
C LYS A 9 -12.54 6.00 3.56
N GLU A 10 -13.80 6.16 3.96
CA GLU A 10 -14.19 6.99 5.11
C GLU A 10 -13.64 6.47 6.43
N LYS A 11 -13.73 5.14 6.65
CA LYS A 11 -13.13 4.48 7.82
C LYS A 11 -11.63 4.75 7.90
N LEU A 12 -10.89 4.51 6.81
CA LEU A 12 -9.43 4.74 6.76
C LEU A 12 -9.09 6.22 6.99
N ASN A 13 -9.83 7.16 6.38
CA ASN A 13 -9.62 8.59 6.59
C ASN A 13 -9.88 9.02 8.04
N GLN A 14 -10.85 8.41 8.72
CA GLN A 14 -11.10 8.68 10.13
C GLN A 14 -9.99 8.10 11.02
N GLU A 15 -9.59 6.86 10.77
CA GLU A 15 -8.49 6.20 11.49
C GLU A 15 -7.13 6.89 11.26
N GLU A 16 -6.91 7.52 10.12
CA GLU A 16 -5.74 8.36 9.84
C GLU A 16 -5.72 9.63 10.71
N LYS A 17 -6.87 10.28 10.90
CA LYS A 17 -6.98 11.45 11.79
C LYS A 17 -6.76 11.07 13.25
N ASP A 18 -7.28 9.92 13.64
CA ASP A 18 -7.18 9.39 15.01
C ASP A 18 -5.90 8.56 15.22
N PHE A 19 -4.97 8.61 14.26
CA PHE A 19 -3.81 7.75 14.25
C PHE A 19 -2.91 7.91 15.48
N SER A 20 -2.47 6.79 16.04
CA SER A 20 -1.49 6.75 17.12
C SER A 20 -0.45 5.65 16.89
N GLY A 21 0.82 6.01 17.04
CA GLY A 21 1.92 5.09 16.77
C GLY A 21 3.25 5.61 17.31
N GLY A 22 4.26 4.73 17.30
CA GLY A 22 5.64 5.10 17.58
C GLY A 22 6.27 5.84 16.40
N GLN A 23 7.57 6.10 16.51
CA GLN A 23 8.31 6.85 15.49
C GLN A 23 8.30 6.14 14.13
N LYS A 24 8.46 4.81 14.10
CA LYS A 24 8.49 4.04 12.86
C LYS A 24 7.14 4.08 12.13
N GLU A 25 6.06 3.93 12.88
CA GLU A 25 4.71 3.92 12.32
C GLU A 25 4.30 5.32 11.82
N LYS A 26 4.71 6.38 12.53
CA LYS A 26 4.46 7.77 12.12
C LYS A 26 5.14 8.15 10.80
N VAL A 27 6.18 7.44 10.38
CA VAL A 27 6.86 7.69 9.10
C VAL A 27 6.07 7.15 7.91
N ILE A 28 5.22 6.12 8.10
CA ILE A 28 4.57 5.42 6.98
C ILE A 28 3.05 5.58 6.93
N TYR A 29 2.40 6.06 8.01
CA TYR A 29 0.96 5.86 8.17
C TYR A 29 0.09 6.58 7.14
N LYS A 30 0.51 7.76 6.65
CA LYS A 30 -0.25 8.52 5.65
C LYS A 30 -0.18 7.82 4.30
N GLU A 31 1.00 7.38 3.92
CA GLU A 31 1.27 6.67 2.68
C GLU A 31 0.57 5.31 2.68
N VAL A 32 0.60 4.59 3.81
CA VAL A 32 -0.17 3.35 4.02
C VAL A 32 -1.66 3.60 3.92
N SER A 33 -2.20 4.64 4.56
CA SER A 33 -3.62 5.00 4.45
C SER A 33 -4.01 5.25 3.00
N GLN A 34 -3.25 6.05 2.27
CA GLN A 34 -3.51 6.36 0.85
C GLN A 34 -3.44 5.11 -0.04
N ALA A 35 -2.45 4.24 0.16
CA ALA A 35 -2.34 2.99 -0.57
C ALA A 35 -3.54 2.06 -0.30
N LEU A 36 -3.93 1.91 0.97
CA LEU A 36 -5.10 1.10 1.36
C LEU A 36 -6.40 1.67 0.80
N GLN A 37 -6.56 3.00 0.78
CA GLN A 37 -7.71 3.65 0.14
C GLN A 37 -7.76 3.33 -1.36
N SER A 38 -6.61 3.31 -2.04
CA SER A 38 -6.54 2.91 -3.45
C SER A 38 -6.89 1.43 -3.65
N PHE A 39 -6.42 0.54 -2.77
CA PHE A 39 -6.78 -0.88 -2.81
C PHE A 39 -8.28 -1.12 -2.55
N CYS A 40 -8.96 -0.23 -1.81
CA CYS A 40 -10.41 -0.28 -1.60
C CYS A 40 -11.24 0.01 -2.87
N GLU A 41 -10.63 0.34 -4.00
CA GLU A 41 -11.33 0.30 -5.29
C GLU A 41 -11.72 -1.14 -5.69
N ASN A 42 -11.07 -2.13 -5.10
CA ASN A 42 -11.52 -3.51 -5.13
C ASN A 42 -12.56 -3.76 -4.02
N GLU A 43 -13.78 -4.15 -4.39
CA GLU A 43 -14.88 -4.37 -3.42
C GLU A 43 -14.55 -5.42 -2.35
N ARG A 44 -13.83 -6.50 -2.70
CA ARG A 44 -13.48 -7.55 -1.73
C ARG A 44 -12.51 -7.02 -0.68
N PHE A 45 -11.56 -6.20 -1.10
CA PHE A 45 -10.62 -5.56 -0.19
C PHE A 45 -11.33 -4.51 0.68
N ALA A 46 -12.17 -3.66 0.09
CA ALA A 46 -12.96 -2.68 0.82
C ALA A 46 -13.84 -3.32 1.90
N ARG A 47 -14.50 -4.44 1.57
CA ARG A 47 -15.29 -5.22 2.54
C ARG A 47 -14.41 -5.73 3.70
N ALA A 48 -13.23 -6.28 3.39
CA ALA A 48 -12.29 -6.73 4.41
C ALA A 48 -11.80 -5.60 5.32
N VAL A 49 -11.60 -4.39 4.78
CA VAL A 49 -11.27 -3.20 5.57
C VAL A 49 -12.41 -2.82 6.52
N ILE A 50 -13.66 -2.80 6.05
CA ILE A 50 -14.82 -2.48 6.90
C ILE A 50 -14.99 -3.51 8.01
N GLU A 51 -14.95 -4.80 7.67
CA GLU A 51 -15.21 -5.92 8.59
C GLU A 51 -14.11 -6.13 9.63
N ASN A 52 -12.89 -5.65 9.37
CA ASN A 52 -11.79 -5.78 10.33
C ASN A 52 -11.99 -4.82 11.53
N PRO A 53 -12.08 -5.31 12.78
CA PRO A 53 -12.29 -4.45 13.95
C PRO A 53 -11.04 -3.65 14.35
N LYS A 54 -9.88 -3.94 13.77
CA LYS A 54 -8.62 -3.26 14.08
C LYS A 54 -8.41 -2.02 13.23
N THR A 55 -7.58 -1.11 13.73
CA THR A 55 -7.36 0.22 13.16
C THR A 55 -6.14 0.30 12.25
N LEU A 56 -6.01 1.39 11.49
CA LEU A 56 -4.79 1.78 10.77
C LEU A 56 -3.57 1.84 11.70
N SER A 57 -3.75 2.24 12.96
CA SER A 57 -2.68 2.22 13.98
C SER A 57 -2.18 0.81 14.26
N ASP A 58 -3.09 -0.16 14.35
CA ASP A 58 -2.75 -1.58 14.53
C ASP A 58 -2.12 -2.17 13.27
N CYS A 59 -2.61 -1.78 12.10
CA CYS A 59 -2.03 -2.13 10.80
C CYS A 59 -0.56 -1.69 10.74
N CYS A 60 -0.28 -0.40 10.98
CA CYS A 60 1.08 0.13 10.92
C CYS A 60 2.02 -0.52 11.96
N LYS A 61 1.53 -0.82 13.18
CA LYS A 61 2.30 -1.59 14.16
C LYS A 61 2.63 -2.99 13.66
N SER A 62 1.67 -3.65 13.02
CA SER A 62 1.86 -5.01 12.49
C SER A 62 2.88 -5.07 11.36
N VAL A 63 3.02 -4.01 10.56
CA VAL A 63 4.05 -3.89 9.51
C VAL A 63 5.44 -4.09 10.08
N PHE A 64 5.73 -3.53 11.26
CA PHE A 64 7.03 -3.66 11.92
C PHE A 64 7.13 -4.84 12.89
N SER A 65 6.06 -5.62 13.06
CA SER A 65 6.09 -6.80 13.93
C SER A 65 7.12 -7.82 13.41
N GLY A 66 8.02 -8.24 14.29
CA GLY A 66 9.13 -9.14 13.95
C GLY A 66 10.19 -8.53 13.01
N TRP A 67 10.14 -7.23 12.70
CA TRP A 67 11.15 -6.58 11.88
C TRP A 67 12.35 -6.12 12.71
N SER A 68 13.52 -6.69 12.43
CA SER A 68 14.79 -6.35 13.10
C SER A 68 15.67 -5.37 12.30
N GLY A 69 15.28 -5.03 11.07
CA GLY A 69 16.04 -4.14 10.19
C GLY A 69 15.94 -2.66 10.57
N THR A 70 16.91 -1.88 10.08
CA THR A 70 16.98 -0.41 10.25
C THR A 70 16.16 0.36 9.21
N GLY A 71 15.79 -0.27 8.10
CA GLY A 71 14.88 0.26 7.08
C GLY A 71 13.95 -0.84 6.58
N ILE A 72 12.89 -0.47 5.88
CA ILE A 72 11.92 -1.37 5.23
C ILE A 72 11.54 -0.75 3.88
N SER A 73 11.41 -1.56 2.83
CA SER A 73 11.03 -1.05 1.51
C SER A 73 9.52 -0.78 1.44
N ASP A 74 9.10 0.19 0.63
CA ASP A 74 7.67 0.50 0.42
C ASP A 74 6.88 -0.73 -0.04
N LEU A 75 7.48 -1.57 -0.89
CA LEU A 75 6.87 -2.83 -1.32
C LEU A 75 6.55 -3.74 -0.13
N GLU A 76 7.50 -3.91 0.81
CA GLU A 76 7.28 -4.75 1.99
C GLU A 76 6.26 -4.11 2.96
N VAL A 77 6.31 -2.78 3.12
CA VAL A 77 5.31 -2.02 3.90
C VAL A 77 3.90 -2.28 3.37
N TYR A 78 3.67 -2.09 2.07
CA TYR A 78 2.35 -2.26 1.48
C TYR A 78 1.91 -3.72 1.40
N LYS A 79 2.82 -4.68 1.17
CA LYS A 79 2.50 -6.11 1.27
C LYS A 79 1.96 -6.46 2.64
N ARG A 80 2.66 -6.05 3.70
CA ARG A 80 2.24 -6.32 5.09
C ARG A 80 0.94 -5.61 5.44
N ALA A 81 0.80 -4.34 5.04
CA ALA A 81 -0.42 -3.58 5.29
C ALA A 81 -1.64 -4.17 4.56
N ALA A 82 -1.50 -4.58 3.30
CA ALA A 82 -2.57 -5.27 2.57
C ALA A 82 -2.90 -6.63 3.23
N GLY A 83 -1.87 -7.40 3.61
CA GLY A 83 -2.01 -8.69 4.30
C GLY A 83 -2.70 -8.58 5.65
N PHE A 84 -2.56 -7.46 6.36
CA PHE A 84 -3.25 -7.21 7.63
C PHE A 84 -4.77 -7.23 7.50
N TYR A 85 -5.30 -6.66 6.42
CA TYR A 85 -6.75 -6.65 6.15
C TYR A 85 -7.20 -7.87 5.35
N PHE A 86 -6.37 -8.36 4.44
CA PHE A 86 -6.69 -9.46 3.54
C PHE A 86 -5.48 -10.40 3.45
N PRO A 87 -5.39 -11.46 4.27
CA PRO A 87 -4.18 -12.29 4.36
C PRO A 87 -3.70 -12.95 3.06
N GLN A 88 -4.61 -13.14 2.10
CA GLN A 88 -4.28 -13.70 0.77
C GLN A 88 -3.93 -12.61 -0.27
N ALA A 89 -3.91 -11.33 0.11
CA ALA A 89 -3.56 -10.25 -0.80
C ALA A 89 -2.09 -10.32 -1.19
N THR A 90 -1.81 -10.07 -2.46
CA THR A 90 -0.46 -9.93 -2.99
C THR A 90 -0.30 -8.55 -3.58
N VAL A 91 0.71 -7.81 -3.12
CA VAL A 91 1.10 -6.53 -3.73
C VAL A 91 2.29 -6.78 -4.66
N ARG A 92 2.17 -6.32 -5.90
CA ARG A 92 3.24 -6.34 -6.91
C ARG A 92 3.56 -4.91 -7.29
N PHE A 93 4.85 -4.61 -7.40
CA PHE A 93 5.34 -3.34 -7.92
C PHE A 93 5.81 -3.57 -9.35
N HIS A 94 5.49 -2.63 -10.21
CA HIS A 94 6.07 -2.50 -11.53
C HIS A 94 6.91 -1.23 -11.53
N MET A 95 8.19 -1.36 -11.84
CA MET A 95 9.12 -0.24 -11.94
C MET A 95 9.71 -0.27 -13.34
N GLU A 96 9.64 0.85 -14.04
CA GLU A 96 10.21 1.02 -15.37
C GLU A 96 11.26 2.14 -15.29
N ILE A 97 12.44 1.89 -15.85
CA ILE A 97 13.49 2.89 -15.99
C ILE A 97 13.55 3.28 -17.47
N CYS A 98 13.26 4.55 -17.77
CA CYS A 98 13.34 5.08 -19.13
C CYS A 98 14.65 5.87 -19.29
N LEU A 99 15.61 5.34 -20.04
CA LEU A 99 16.95 5.93 -20.18
C LEU A 99 17.04 7.02 -21.26
N ASP A 100 16.06 7.11 -22.17
CA ASP A 100 16.01 8.10 -23.24
C ASP A 100 14.63 8.79 -23.28
N ALA A 101 14.45 9.82 -22.46
CA ALA A 101 13.28 10.69 -22.58
C ALA A 101 13.47 11.65 -23.77
N LYS A 102 12.93 11.28 -24.95
CA LYS A 102 12.45 12.29 -25.89
C LYS A 102 10.94 12.31 -25.85
N ASP A 103 10.41 13.48 -25.48
CA ASP A 103 8.99 13.79 -25.53
C ASP A 103 8.36 13.37 -26.87
N SER A 104 7.10 12.95 -26.77
CA SER A 104 6.15 12.64 -27.84
C SER A 104 6.16 11.23 -28.45
N GLY A 105 5.35 10.34 -27.86
CA GLY A 105 4.32 9.62 -28.63
C GLY A 105 4.76 8.57 -29.67
N SER A 106 5.95 7.97 -29.59
CA SER A 106 6.29 6.85 -30.46
C SER A 106 7.20 5.83 -29.78
N SER A 107 6.77 4.58 -29.88
CA SER A 107 7.47 3.37 -29.46
C SER A 107 8.77 3.19 -30.24
N ALA A 108 9.89 3.63 -29.68
CA ALA A 108 11.21 3.22 -30.11
C ALA A 108 12.24 3.32 -28.97
N GLY A 109 12.70 2.16 -28.49
CA GLY A 109 14.12 1.98 -28.15
C GLY A 109 14.59 2.17 -26.70
N GLY A 110 13.72 2.43 -25.73
CA GLY A 110 14.13 2.34 -24.32
C GLY A 110 14.16 0.88 -23.85
N GLU A 111 15.24 0.43 -23.22
CA GLU A 111 15.23 -0.85 -22.51
C GLU A 111 14.33 -0.72 -21.28
N ILE A 112 13.13 -1.29 -21.35
CA ILE A 112 12.28 -1.50 -20.17
C ILE A 112 12.91 -2.64 -19.38
N ILE A 113 13.60 -2.29 -18.29
CA ILE A 113 14.08 -3.28 -17.32
C ILE A 113 13.02 -3.41 -16.24
N SER A 114 12.30 -4.54 -16.24
CA SER A 114 11.43 -4.88 -15.13
C SER A 114 12.30 -5.33 -13.95
N LEU A 115 12.09 -4.77 -12.76
CA LEU A 115 12.82 -5.25 -11.57
C LEU A 115 12.35 -6.64 -11.09
N LEU A 116 11.31 -7.22 -11.71
CA LEU A 116 11.03 -8.66 -11.59
C LEU A 116 12.14 -9.52 -12.21
N ASP A 117 12.96 -8.94 -13.08
CA ASP A 117 14.10 -9.61 -13.72
C ASP A 117 15.38 -9.53 -12.84
N LEU A 118 15.33 -8.82 -11.70
CA LEU A 118 16.44 -8.68 -10.75
C LEU A 118 16.35 -9.62 -9.53
N ILE A 119 15.31 -10.45 -9.46
CA ILE A 119 15.09 -11.45 -8.41
C ILE A 119 15.18 -12.87 -8.96
#